data_AF-I3SN45-F1
#
_entry.id   AF-I3SN45-F1
#
_cell.length_a   1.000
_cell.length_b   1.000
_cell.length_c   1.000
_cell.angle_alpha   90.00
_cell.angle_beta   90.00
_cell.angle_gamma   90.00
#
_symmetry.space_group_name_H-M   'P 1'
#
loop_
_entity.id
_entity.type
_entity.pdbx_description
1 polymer ?
#
loop_
_entity_poly.entity_id
_entity_poly.type
_entity_poly.pdbx_seq_one_letter_code
_entity_poly.pdbx_strand_id
1 'polypeptide(L)'
;MSNLQAAYAAAFKNTRPSAEDLPEDLALIVTSCWKEDPNDRPNFTQIIQMLLRYLCTVSPTEPVLPMRMISLSSENSVLPPESPGTSALMLRRDDAGETPKANMEDRPKGIFFCFNQCY
;
A
#
# COMPACT_ATOMS: atom_id res chain seq x y z
N MET A 1 24.35 -5.91 -9.40
CA MET A 1 23.81 -7.29 -9.42
C MET A 1 22.59 -7.31 -10.32
N SER A 2 22.46 -8.27 -11.22
CA SER A 2 21.19 -8.53 -11.92
C SER A 2 20.28 -9.42 -11.06
N ASN A 3 18.96 -9.39 -11.33
CA ASN A 3 18.00 -10.25 -10.62
C ASN A 3 18.35 -11.74 -10.73
N LEU A 4 18.87 -12.17 -11.89
CA LEU A 4 19.34 -13.54 -12.11
C LEU A 4 20.56 -13.90 -11.24
N GLN A 5 21.52 -12.98 -11.09
CA GLN A 5 22.68 -13.18 -10.20
C GLN A 5 22.25 -13.29 -8.73
N ALA A 6 21.31 -12.45 -8.31
CA ALA A 6 20.76 -12.48 -6.95
C ALA A 6 20.01 -13.80 -6.67
N ALA A 7 19.12 -14.21 -7.58
CA ALA A 7 18.40 -15.49 -7.47
C ALA A 7 19.36 -16.69 -7.45
N TYR A 8 20.39 -16.70 -8.32
CA TYR A 8 21.40 -17.76 -8.35
C TYR A 8 22.23 -17.82 -7.06
N ALA A 9 22.71 -16.68 -6.55
CA ALA A 9 23.44 -16.63 -5.29
C ALA A 9 22.57 -17.05 -4.09
N ALA A 10 21.30 -16.68 -4.09
CA ALA A 10 20.36 -17.05 -3.05
C ALA A 10 20.03 -18.56 -3.04
N ALA A 11 19.85 -19.16 -4.22
CA ALA A 11 19.41 -20.56 -4.36
C ALA A 11 20.55 -21.59 -4.34
N PHE A 12 21.71 -21.27 -4.92
CA PHE A 12 22.81 -22.24 -5.07
C PHE A 12 24.01 -21.99 -4.14
N LYS A 13 24.15 -20.77 -3.62
CA LYS A 13 25.24 -20.40 -2.69
C LYS A 13 24.72 -20.07 -1.29
N ASN A 14 23.42 -20.26 -1.03
CA ASN A 14 22.70 -19.85 0.19
C ASN A 14 23.04 -18.42 0.67
N THR A 15 23.45 -17.54 -0.25
CA THR A 15 23.92 -16.21 0.10
C THR A 15 22.73 -15.32 0.44
N ARG A 16 22.86 -14.54 1.52
CA ARG A 16 21.91 -13.50 1.93
C ARG A 16 22.70 -12.21 2.25
N PRO A 17 22.10 -11.02 2.12
CA PRO A 17 22.64 -9.80 2.71
C PRO A 17 22.80 -9.95 4.23
N SER A 18 23.65 -9.15 4.86
CA SER A 18 23.68 -9.07 6.33
C SER A 18 22.34 -8.51 6.85
N ALA A 19 21.96 -8.98 8.04
CA ALA A 19 20.82 -8.49 8.81
C ALA A 19 21.27 -7.77 10.10
N GLU A 20 22.58 -7.57 10.30
CA GLU A 20 23.17 -6.98 11.51
C GLU A 20 22.83 -5.49 11.67
N ASP A 21 22.64 -4.78 10.56
CA ASP A 21 22.26 -3.35 10.53
C ASP A 21 20.75 -3.12 10.71
N LEU A 22 19.95 -4.18 10.96
CA LEU A 22 18.50 -4.09 11.12
C LEU A 22 18.11 -4.12 12.62
N PRO A 23 17.00 -3.46 13.02
CA PRO A 23 16.40 -3.67 14.34
C PRO A 23 16.13 -5.15 14.61
N GLU A 24 16.34 -5.61 15.84
CA GLU A 24 16.32 -7.03 16.22
C GLU A 24 15.05 -7.77 15.77
N ASP A 25 13.87 -7.19 16.02
CA ASP A 25 12.57 -7.71 15.56
C ASP A 25 12.51 -7.89 14.03
N LEU A 26 13.05 -6.93 13.27
CA LEU A 26 13.05 -6.96 11.81
C LEU A 26 14.08 -7.96 11.28
N ALA A 27 15.25 -8.06 11.91
CA ALA A 27 16.25 -9.08 11.62
C ALA A 27 15.67 -10.49 11.84
N LEU A 28 14.93 -10.70 12.94
CA LEU A 28 14.23 -11.96 13.23
C LEU A 28 13.18 -12.31 12.17
N ILE A 29 12.36 -11.35 11.72
CA ILE A 29 11.39 -11.56 10.63
C ILE A 29 12.10 -12.01 9.35
N VAL A 30 13.11 -11.25 8.93
CA VAL A 30 13.80 -11.46 7.66
C VAL A 30 14.58 -12.78 7.64
N THR A 31 15.30 -13.09 8.72
CA THR A 31 16.06 -14.35 8.84
C THR A 31 15.16 -15.58 8.96
N SER A 32 13.99 -15.47 9.59
CA SER A 32 12.99 -16.55 9.63
C SER A 32 12.46 -16.88 8.23
N CYS A 33 12.23 -15.87 7.39
CA CYS A 33 11.85 -16.06 5.98
C CYS A 33 12.97 -16.68 5.11
N TRP A 34 14.22 -16.67 5.59
CA TRP A 34 15.40 -17.13 4.85
C TRP A 34 15.88 -18.55 5.22
N LYS A 35 15.19 -19.24 6.15
CA LYS A 35 15.48 -20.62 6.55
C LYS A 35 15.67 -21.55 5.36
N GLU A 36 16.65 -22.43 5.43
CA GLU A 36 16.98 -23.34 4.32
C GLU A 36 15.82 -24.31 4.05
N ASP A 37 15.37 -25.02 5.09
CA ASP A 37 14.15 -25.84 5.05
C ASP A 37 12.92 -24.95 4.75
N PRO A 38 12.12 -25.25 3.70
CA PRO A 38 10.84 -24.58 3.45
C PRO A 38 9.82 -24.68 4.59
N ASN A 39 9.86 -25.75 5.39
CA ASN A 39 8.90 -26.00 6.49
C ASN A 39 9.20 -25.12 7.72
N ASP A 40 10.45 -24.71 7.92
CA ASP A 40 10.87 -23.78 8.97
C ASP A 40 10.48 -22.33 8.67
N ARG A 41 10.04 -22.02 7.44
CA ARG A 41 9.68 -20.67 7.04
C ARG A 41 8.28 -20.32 7.53
N PRO A 42 8.07 -19.12 8.09
CA PRO A 42 6.75 -18.69 8.52
C PRO A 42 5.81 -18.56 7.31
N ASN A 43 4.54 -18.92 7.49
CA ASN A 43 3.50 -18.68 6.49
C ASN A 43 3.12 -17.18 6.43
N PHE A 44 2.44 -16.76 5.36
CA PHE A 44 2.08 -15.35 5.19
C PHE A 44 1.27 -14.75 6.34
N THR A 45 0.38 -15.51 6.99
CA THR A 45 -0.38 -15.03 8.16
C THR A 45 0.55 -14.73 9.34
N GLN A 46 1.53 -15.61 9.59
CA GLN A 46 2.55 -15.39 10.61
C GLN A 46 3.44 -14.18 10.28
N ILE A 47 3.89 -14.06 9.02
CA ILE A 47 4.69 -12.91 8.56
C ILE A 47 3.93 -11.59 8.77
N ILE A 48 2.65 -11.54 8.40
CA ILE A 48 1.79 -10.36 8.63
C ILE A 48 1.69 -10.04 10.13
N GLN A 49 1.46 -11.03 10.98
CA GLN A 49 1.40 -10.83 12.44
C GLN A 49 2.73 -10.37 13.05
N MET A 50 3.87 -10.84 12.55
CA MET A 50 5.18 -10.36 13.00
C MET A 50 5.43 -8.92 12.55
N LEU A 51 5.13 -8.59 11.29
CA LEU A 51 5.26 -7.24 10.74
C LEU A 51 4.34 -6.24 11.45
N LEU A 52 3.09 -6.60 11.75
CA LEU A 52 2.17 -5.73 12.50
C LEU A 52 2.70 -5.44 13.90
N ARG A 53 3.20 -6.46 14.62
CA ARG A 53 3.81 -6.25 15.95
C ARG A 53 5.01 -5.31 15.89
N TYR A 54 5.91 -5.50 14.91
CA TYR A 54 7.04 -4.60 14.69
C TYR A 54 6.61 -3.18 14.36
N LEU A 55 5.57 -2.99 13.53
CA LEU A 55 5.05 -1.66 13.23
C LEU A 55 4.49 -0.95 14.46
N CYS A 56 3.87 -1.69 15.40
CA CYS A 56 3.42 -1.14 16.68
C CYS A 56 4.55 -0.78 17.65
N THR A 57 5.74 -1.42 17.55
CA THR A 57 6.90 -1.06 18.40
C THR A 57 7.67 0.13 17.87
N VAL A 58 7.69 0.35 16.55
CA VAL A 58 8.36 1.52 15.93
C VAL A 58 7.45 2.74 15.76
N SER A 59 6.14 2.60 15.82
CA SER A 59 5.24 3.75 15.88
C SER A 59 5.43 4.47 17.23
N PRO A 60 5.88 5.73 17.25
CA PRO A 60 5.88 6.48 18.51
C PRO A 60 4.44 6.61 18.97
N THR A 61 4.17 6.19 20.22
CA THR A 61 2.96 6.57 20.93
C THR A 61 3.04 8.07 21.25
N GLU A 62 2.85 8.91 20.23
CA GLU A 62 2.49 10.31 20.40
C GLU A 62 1.29 10.33 21.34
N PRO A 63 1.40 10.91 22.55
CA PRO A 63 0.29 10.96 23.47
C PRO A 63 -0.77 11.84 22.83
N VAL A 64 -1.86 11.20 22.37
CA VAL A 64 -2.92 11.87 21.61
C VAL A 64 -3.57 12.93 22.50
N LEU A 65 -3.06 14.16 22.42
CA LEU A 65 -3.68 15.32 23.03
C LEU A 65 -5.12 15.36 22.49
N PRO A 66 -6.15 15.45 23.36
CA PRO A 66 -7.53 15.26 22.95
C PRO A 66 -7.85 16.11 21.73
N MET A 67 -8.19 15.45 20.62
CA MET A 67 -8.47 16.09 19.34
C MET A 67 -9.66 17.02 19.52
N ARG A 68 -9.36 18.29 19.77
CA ARG A 68 -10.35 19.32 20.08
C ARG A 68 -11.18 19.51 18.82
N MET A 69 -12.43 19.05 18.83
CA MET A 69 -13.37 19.28 17.72
C MET A 69 -13.48 20.78 17.46
N ILE A 70 -12.82 21.26 16.41
CA ILE A 70 -13.10 22.57 15.84
C ILE A 70 -14.18 22.33 14.78
N SER A 71 -15.42 22.66 15.14
CA SER A 71 -16.56 22.61 14.23
C SER A 71 -16.31 23.52 13.02
N LEU A 72 -16.00 22.92 11.87
CA LEU A 72 -16.00 23.59 10.57
C LEU A 72 -17.44 23.78 10.07
N SER A 73 -18.14 24.68 10.75
CA SER A 73 -19.36 25.32 10.27
C SER A 73 -19.00 26.69 9.69
N SER A 74 -19.51 27.01 8.49
CA SER A 74 -19.14 28.16 7.63
C SER A 74 -17.87 27.91 6.79
N GLU A 75 -17.83 28.11 5.47
CA GLU A 75 -18.86 28.59 4.53
C GLU A 75 -18.69 27.90 3.17
N ASN A 76 -19.78 27.68 2.42
CA ASN A 76 -19.74 26.96 1.15
C ASN A 76 -19.44 27.92 -0.03
N SER A 77 -18.17 28.27 -0.23
CA SER A 77 -17.76 29.16 -1.33
C SER A 77 -17.83 28.46 -2.69
N VAL A 78 -18.86 28.79 -3.47
CA VAL A 78 -19.02 28.30 -4.85
C VAL A 78 -17.96 28.95 -5.74
N LEU A 79 -17.05 28.15 -6.29
CA LEU A 79 -16.14 28.60 -7.34
C LEU A 79 -16.89 28.71 -8.68
N PRO A 80 -16.69 29.79 -9.46
CA PRO A 80 -17.30 29.91 -10.78
C PRO A 80 -16.68 28.92 -11.76
N PRO A 81 -17.47 28.23 -12.61
CA PRO A 81 -16.95 27.58 -13.79
C PRO A 81 -16.70 28.64 -14.87
N GLU A 82 -15.52 28.65 -15.49
CA GLU A 82 -15.31 29.00 -16.91
C GLU A 82 -13.85 28.69 -17.29
N SER A 83 -13.63 27.57 -17.96
CA SER A 83 -12.35 27.27 -18.63
C SER A 83 -12.63 26.81 -20.06
N PRO A 84 -12.55 27.72 -21.06
CA PRO A 84 -12.83 27.39 -22.45
C PRO A 84 -11.71 26.51 -23.05
N GLY A 85 -11.84 25.18 -22.94
CA GLY A 85 -10.69 24.29 -23.20
C GLY A 85 -10.96 22.84 -23.62
N THR A 86 -12.19 22.43 -23.95
CA THR A 86 -12.47 21.05 -24.43
C THR A 86 -13.30 20.96 -25.71
N SER A 87 -13.84 22.06 -26.21
CA SER A 87 -14.62 22.11 -27.47
C SER A 87 -13.79 21.80 -28.72
N ALA A 88 -12.46 21.84 -28.65
CA ALA A 88 -11.56 21.57 -29.77
C ALA A 88 -11.50 20.09 -30.22
N LEU A 89 -11.93 19.13 -29.39
CA LEU A 89 -11.84 17.69 -29.71
C LEU A 89 -13.14 17.05 -30.21
N MET A 90 -14.23 17.81 -30.33
CA MET A 90 -15.54 17.29 -30.79
C MET A 90 -15.87 17.71 -32.24
N LEU A 91 -14.88 17.71 -33.12
CA LEU A 91 -15.10 17.99 -34.54
C LEU A 91 -15.32 16.71 -35.37
N ARG A 92 -16.61 16.48 -35.66
CA ARG A 92 -17.24 15.56 -36.63
C ARG A 92 -17.61 14.12 -36.19
N ARG A 93 -18.94 13.94 -36.23
CA ARG A 93 -19.73 12.71 -36.40
C ARG A 93 -19.63 12.24 -37.89
N ASP A 94 -20.27 11.17 -38.38
CA ASP A 94 -21.33 10.26 -37.89
C ASP A 94 -20.89 8.79 -38.20
N ASP A 95 -21.63 7.67 -38.01
CA ASP A 95 -23.05 7.41 -37.74
C ASP A 95 -23.26 5.99 -37.11
N ALA A 96 -24.51 5.64 -36.80
CA ALA A 96 -25.12 4.29 -36.70
C ALA A 96 -24.64 3.28 -35.61
N GLY A 97 -25.46 3.09 -34.56
CA GLY A 97 -25.38 1.95 -33.63
C GLY A 97 -26.17 2.15 -32.32
N GLU A 98 -27.37 1.57 -32.20
CA GLU A 98 -28.35 1.89 -31.14
C GLU A 98 -28.23 1.06 -29.83
N THR A 99 -27.98 1.73 -28.69
CA THR A 99 -28.55 1.44 -27.32
C THR A 99 -28.32 0.07 -26.62
N PRO A 100 -28.66 -0.11 -25.31
CA PRO A 100 -28.68 0.83 -24.17
C PRO A 100 -27.87 0.37 -22.92
N LYS A 101 -27.59 1.32 -22.03
CA LYS A 101 -27.19 1.26 -20.60
C LYS A 101 -26.94 -0.12 -19.92
N ALA A 102 -25.76 -0.27 -19.34
CA ALA A 102 -25.50 -1.04 -18.11
C ALA A 102 -24.58 -0.24 -17.16
N ASN A 103 -24.56 -0.62 -15.86
CA ASN A 103 -24.12 0.25 -14.77
C ASN A 103 -22.60 0.49 -14.64
N MET A 104 -22.33 1.61 -13.98
CA MET A 104 -21.06 2.01 -13.37
C MET A 104 -20.63 1.03 -12.26
N GLU A 105 -19.43 0.46 -12.37
CA GLU A 105 -18.68 -0.07 -11.22
C GLU A 105 -17.29 0.56 -11.19
N ASP A 106 -17.11 1.48 -10.25
CA ASP A 106 -15.82 2.07 -9.88
C ASP A 106 -14.97 0.97 -9.22
N ARG A 107 -13.78 0.70 -9.77
CA ARG A 107 -12.87 -0.29 -9.18
C ARG A 107 -12.29 0.30 -7.89
N PRO A 108 -12.51 -0.30 -6.71
CA PRO A 108 -11.97 0.24 -5.47
C PRO A 108 -10.44 0.24 -5.52
N LYS A 109 -9.87 1.44 -5.45
CA LYS A 109 -8.42 1.66 -5.32
C LYS A 109 -7.94 1.06 -3.99
N GLY A 110 -6.72 0.51 -3.99
CA GLY A 110 -6.22 -0.43 -2.99
C GLY A 110 -6.52 -0.10 -1.51
N ILE A 111 -7.17 -1.05 -0.84
CA ILE A 111 -7.48 -1.03 0.59
C ILE A 111 -6.27 -1.43 1.44
N PHE A 112 -5.38 -0.48 1.73
CA PHE A 112 -4.38 -0.60 2.81
C PHE A 112 -4.87 0.07 4.11
N PHE A 113 -6.04 -0.35 4.61
CA PHE A 113 -6.66 0.25 5.80
C PHE A 113 -6.22 -0.34 7.15
N CYS A 114 -5.46 -1.45 7.14
CA CYS A 114 -5.24 -2.28 8.33
C CYS A 114 -4.13 -1.81 9.29
N PHE A 115 -3.43 -0.71 9.02
CA PHE A 115 -2.33 -0.22 9.88
C PHE A 115 -2.78 0.63 11.09
N ASN A 116 -4.08 0.88 11.25
CA ASN A 116 -4.63 1.78 12.26
C ASN A 116 -5.06 1.10 13.59
N GLN A 117 -4.70 -0.17 13.81
CA GLN A 117 -5.08 -0.93 15.03
C GLN A 117 -3.86 -1.58 15.70
N CYS A 118 -2.97 -0.73 16.19
CA CYS A 118 -2.17 -1.04 17.38
C CYS A 118 -2.99 -0.56 18.59
N TYR A 119 -3.48 -1.50 19.40
CA TYR A 119 -4.28 -1.29 20.62
C TYR A 119 -3.48 -1.74 21.85
#